data_AF-A0A9P6MRK3-F1
#
_entry.id   AF-A0A9P6MRK3-F1
#
_cell.length_a   1.000
_cell.length_b   1.000
_cell.length_c   1.000
_cell.angle_alpha   90.00
_cell.angle_beta   90.00
_cell.angle_gamma   90.00
#
_symmetry.space_group_name_H-M   'P 1'
#
loop_
_entity.id
_entity.type
_entity.pdbx_description
1 polymer ?
#
loop_
_entity_poly.entity_id
_entity_poly.type
_entity_poly.pdbx_seq_one_letter_code
_entity_poly.pdbx_strand_id
1 'polypeptide(L)'
;MFRNLISPRTTNLSLEDALELANKYLENAHKEVDAAKALELSNKAKSLLKDAKNIFASKRVKDLTLSNGIANAYHEHGRLLDDLGHHEKQRKVILRLRSG
;
A
#
# COMPACT_ATOMS: atom_id res chain seq x y z
N MET A 1 4.92 -39.58 -1.15
CA MET A 1 5.41 -38.39 -1.89
C MET A 1 5.02 -37.14 -1.11
N PHE A 2 5.88 -36.13 -1.15
CA PHE A 2 6.05 -35.00 -0.21
C PHE A 2 4.80 -34.42 0.48
N ARG A 3 4.86 -34.39 1.81
CA ARG A 3 4.06 -33.52 2.69
C ARG A 3 4.45 -32.07 2.41
N ASN A 4 3.49 -31.23 2.03
CA ASN A 4 3.69 -29.78 2.11
C ASN A 4 2.67 -29.22 3.11
N LEU A 5 3.17 -28.88 4.29
CA LEU A 5 2.42 -28.23 5.35
C LEU A 5 2.10 -26.81 4.92
N ILE A 6 0.93 -26.60 4.31
CA ILE A 6 0.39 -25.26 4.10
C ILE A 6 -0.26 -24.85 5.43
N SER A 7 0.44 -24.04 6.19
CA SER A 7 -0.05 -23.39 7.41
C SER A 7 -1.39 -22.67 7.15
N PRO A 8 -2.45 -22.94 7.93
CA PRO A 8 -3.72 -22.26 7.80
C PRO A 8 -3.75 -21.01 8.70
N ARG A 9 -3.33 -19.87 8.14
CA ARG A 9 -3.60 -18.49 8.58
C ARG A 9 -2.84 -17.58 7.59
N THR A 10 -3.43 -16.74 6.77
CA THR A 10 -4.73 -16.05 6.78
C THR A 10 -5.02 -15.57 5.35
N THR A 11 -6.30 -15.59 4.96
CA THR A 11 -6.87 -15.09 3.70
C THR A 11 -6.31 -15.69 2.41
N ASN A 12 -7.14 -16.50 1.77
CA ASN A 12 -7.02 -17.00 0.41
C ASN A 12 -7.27 -15.86 -0.60
N LEU A 13 -6.64 -14.68 -0.40
CA LEU A 13 -6.69 -13.59 -1.36
C LEU A 13 -5.79 -13.98 -2.54
N SER A 14 -6.33 -13.94 -3.75
CA SER A 14 -5.50 -14.06 -4.94
C SER A 14 -4.52 -12.89 -4.99
N LEU A 15 -3.44 -13.07 -5.75
CA LEU A 15 -2.49 -12.01 -6.05
C LEU A 15 -3.20 -10.76 -6.62
N GLU A 16 -4.18 -11.01 -7.48
CA GLU A 16 -5.03 -9.99 -8.11
C GLU A 16 -5.91 -9.27 -7.08
N ASP A 17 -6.58 -10.01 -6.18
CA ASP A 17 -7.41 -9.41 -5.13
C ASP A 17 -6.59 -8.52 -4.19
N ALA A 18 -5.38 -8.96 -3.82
CA ALA A 18 -4.49 -8.18 -2.95
C ALA A 18 -4.04 -6.88 -3.63
N LEU A 19 -3.77 -6.95 -4.94
CA LEU A 19 -3.39 -5.78 -5.73
C LEU A 19 -4.57 -4.81 -5.92
N GLU A 20 -5.76 -5.31 -6.25
CA GLU A 20 -6.97 -4.51 -6.38
C GLU A 20 -7.29 -3.79 -5.07
N LEU A 21 -7.26 -4.52 -3.96
CA LEU A 21 -7.55 -3.96 -2.65
C LEU A 21 -6.50 -2.93 -2.23
N ALA A 22 -5.23 -3.15 -2.53
CA ALA A 22 -4.17 -2.17 -2.30
C ALA A 22 -4.42 -0.88 -3.09
N ASN A 23 -4.75 -0.98 -4.38
CA ASN A 23 -5.07 0.18 -5.21
C ASN A 23 -6.29 0.95 -4.68
N LYS A 24 -7.33 0.23 -4.24
CA LYS A 24 -8.50 0.85 -3.61
C LYS A 24 -8.16 1.61 -2.33
N TYR A 25 -7.28 1.05 -1.50
CA TYR A 25 -6.81 1.76 -0.31
C TYR A 25 -5.99 3.00 -0.64
N LEU A 26 -5.14 2.96 -1.68
CA LEU A 26 -4.40 4.13 -2.15
C LEU A 26 -5.33 5.21 -2.71
N GLU A 27 -6.33 4.82 -3.50
CA GLU A 27 -7.32 5.76 -4.04
C GLU A 27 -8.14 6.42 -2.90
N ASN A 28 -8.53 5.64 -1.89
CA ASN A 28 -9.19 6.19 -0.71
C ASN A 28 -8.26 7.12 0.06
N ALA A 29 -6.99 6.75 0.24
CA ALA A 29 -6.00 7.59 0.91
C ALA A 29 -5.83 8.96 0.22
N HIS A 30 -5.89 9.00 -1.11
CA HIS A 30 -5.86 10.25 -1.88
C HIS A 30 -7.09 11.14 -1.66
N LYS A 31 -8.25 10.54 -1.37
CA LYS A 31 -9.51 11.25 -1.10
C LYS A 31 -9.66 11.66 0.36
N GLU A 32 -8.88 11.08 1.27
CA GLU A 32 -8.93 11.42 2.68
C GLU A 32 -8.28 12.78 2.95
N VAL A 33 -9.03 13.64 3.63
CA VAL A 33 -8.57 14.98 4.07
C VAL A 33 -7.72 14.86 5.33
N ASP A 34 -7.96 13.82 6.14
CA ASP A 34 -7.21 13.58 7.36
C ASP A 34 -5.91 12.83 7.06
N ALA A 35 -4.78 13.48 7.34
CA ALA A 35 -3.47 12.92 7.05
C ALA A 35 -3.17 11.64 7.84
N ALA A 36 -3.71 11.49 9.06
CA ALA A 36 -3.50 10.29 9.86
C ALA A 36 -4.28 9.10 9.27
N LYS A 37 -5.51 9.35 8.82
CA LYS A 37 -6.34 8.33 8.16
C LYS A 37 -5.79 7.96 6.77
N ALA A 38 -5.33 8.93 6.00
CA ALA A 38 -4.63 8.69 4.73
C ALA A 38 -3.36 7.85 4.95
N LEU A 39 -2.59 8.12 6.02
CA LEU A 39 -1.41 7.35 6.42
C LEU A 39 -1.76 5.91 6.84
N GLU A 40 -2.87 5.72 7.55
CA GLU A 40 -3.35 4.39 7.92
C GLU A 40 -3.71 3.56 6.67
N LEU A 41 -4.46 4.16 5.74
CA LEU A 41 -4.88 3.51 4.50
C LEU A 41 -3.68 3.15 3.60
N SER A 42 -2.69 4.05 3.50
CA SER A 42 -1.45 3.75 2.78
C SER A 42 -0.67 2.60 3.42
N ASN A 43 -0.53 2.58 4.74
CA ASN A 43 0.10 1.45 5.43
C ASN A 43 -0.63 0.12 5.20
N LYS A 44 -1.98 0.12 5.18
CA LYS A 44 -2.78 -1.06 4.80
C LYS A 44 -2.48 -1.50 3.36
N ALA A 45 -2.45 -0.57 2.42
CA ALA A 45 -2.09 -0.85 1.03
C ALA A 45 -0.69 -1.48 0.92
N LYS A 46 0.30 -0.92 1.62
CA LYS A 46 1.68 -1.47 1.65
C LYS A 46 1.74 -2.90 2.18
N SER A 47 0.96 -3.22 3.21
CA SER A 47 0.91 -4.59 3.73
C SER A 47 0.39 -5.54 2.66
N LEU A 48 -0.70 -5.19 2.00
CA LEU A 48 -1.27 -5.99 0.90
C LEU A 48 -0.31 -6.15 -0.27
N LEU A 49 0.43 -5.10 -0.65
CA LEU A 49 1.46 -5.17 -1.68
C LEU A 49 2.63 -6.08 -1.30
N LYS A 50 2.94 -6.19 0.00
CA LYS A 50 3.95 -7.12 0.50
C LYS A 50 3.47 -8.56 0.38
N ASP A 51 2.21 -8.81 0.74
CA ASP A 51 1.57 -10.12 0.54
C ASP A 51 1.49 -10.48 -0.95
N ALA A 52 1.06 -9.55 -1.81
CA ALA A 52 1.05 -9.70 -3.26
C ALA A 52 2.45 -10.06 -3.79
N LYS A 53 3.49 -9.32 -3.39
CA LYS A 53 4.87 -9.60 -3.79
C LYS A 53 5.34 -10.98 -3.32
N ASN A 54 4.99 -11.38 -2.10
CA ASN A 54 5.33 -12.71 -1.56
C ASN A 54 4.64 -13.83 -2.35
N ILE A 55 3.35 -13.66 -2.68
CA ILE A 55 2.60 -14.61 -3.50
C ILE A 55 3.19 -14.69 -4.92
N PHE A 56 3.50 -13.54 -5.53
CA PHE A 56 4.13 -13.43 -6.85
C PHE A 56 5.43 -14.22 -6.90
N ALA A 57 6.31 -14.02 -5.91
CA ALA A 57 7.58 -14.73 -5.80
C ALA A 57 7.39 -16.23 -5.52
N SER A 58 6.50 -16.59 -4.60
CA SER A 58 6.28 -17.98 -4.17
C SER A 58 5.64 -18.84 -5.25
N LYS A 59 4.72 -18.29 -6.05
CA LYS A 59 4.04 -19.02 -7.14
C LYS A 59 4.83 -18.98 -8.46
N ARG A 60 6.01 -18.35 -8.49
CA ARG A 60 6.80 -18.06 -9.72
C ARG A 60 5.92 -17.49 -10.84
N VAL A 61 5.05 -16.55 -10.47
CA VAL A 61 4.21 -15.86 -11.45
C VAL A 61 5.14 -15.11 -12.39
N LYS A 62 5.01 -15.35 -13.70
CA LYS A 62 5.78 -14.66 -14.75
C LYS A 62 4.94 -13.65 -15.51
N ASP A 63 3.85 -13.22 -14.90
CA ASP A 63 2.95 -12.24 -15.48
C ASP A 63 3.53 -10.84 -15.28
N LEU A 64 3.97 -10.23 -16.39
CA LEU A 64 4.55 -8.89 -16.39
C LEU A 64 3.51 -7.82 -16.03
N THR A 65 2.24 -8.04 -16.33
CA THR A 65 1.15 -7.11 -15.99
C THR A 65 1.00 -7.03 -14.48
N LEU A 66 0.99 -8.16 -13.78
CA LEU A 66 0.90 -8.21 -12.32
C LEU A 66 2.17 -7.64 -11.66
N SER A 67 3.35 -7.94 -12.20
CA SER A 67 4.60 -7.35 -11.70
C SER A 67 4.61 -5.81 -11.83
N ASN A 68 4.15 -5.30 -12.98
CA ASN A 68 4.05 -3.87 -13.23
C ASN A 68 2.99 -3.23 -12.32
N GLY A 69 1.86 -3.88 -12.11
CA GLY A 69 0.82 -3.41 -11.20
C GLY A 69 1.32 -3.27 -9.77
N ILE A 70 2.06 -4.27 -9.26
CA ILE A 70 2.68 -4.20 -7.92
C ILE A 70 3.69 -3.05 -7.86
N ALA A 71 4.55 -2.92 -8.87
CA ALA A 71 5.54 -1.84 -8.91
C ALA A 71 4.87 -0.45 -8.95
N ASN A 72 3.83 -0.29 -9.76
CA ASN A 72 3.07 0.96 -9.87
C ASN A 72 2.38 1.32 -8.54
N ALA A 73 1.77 0.35 -7.87
CA ALA A 73 1.13 0.59 -6.59
C ALA A 73 2.14 0.96 -5.49
N TYR A 74 3.34 0.37 -5.49
CA TYR A 74 4.44 0.80 -4.60
C TYR A 74 4.92 2.22 -4.92
N HIS A 75 4.97 2.59 -6.20
CA HIS A 75 5.30 3.94 -6.62
C HIS A 75 4.27 4.94 -6.09
N GLU A 76 2.98 4.69 -6.31
CA GLU A 76 1.89 5.56 -5.86
C GLU A 76 1.85 5.70 -4.34
N HIS A 77 2.09 4.61 -3.61
CA HIS A 77 2.25 4.66 -2.16
C HIS A 77 3.39 5.61 -1.73
N GLY A 78 4.52 5.59 -2.44
CA GLY A 78 5.64 6.50 -2.19
C GLY A 78 5.27 7.97 -2.42
N ARG A 79 4.56 8.25 -3.52
CA ARG A 79 4.08 9.61 -3.83
C ARG A 79 3.08 10.12 -2.80
N LEU A 80 2.16 9.26 -2.35
CA LEU A 80 1.19 9.63 -1.32
C LEU A 80 1.88 9.95 0.03
N LEU A 81 2.91 9.18 0.40
CA LEU A 81 3.69 9.49 1.61
C LEU A 81 4.45 10.81 1.51
N ASP A 82 5.01 11.11 0.34
CA ASP A 82 5.70 12.37 0.10
C ASP A 82 4.73 13.56 0.21
N ASP A 83 3.55 13.45 -0.39
CA ASP A 83 2.48 14.44 -0.32
C ASP A 83 2.00 14.68 1.12
N LEU A 84 1.74 13.59 1.86
CA LEU A 84 1.41 13.66 3.29
C LEU A 84 2.50 14.32 4.13
N GLY A 85 3.77 13.99 3.85
CA GLY A 85 4.92 14.61 4.51
C GLY A 85 5.04 16.11 4.23
N HIS A 86 4.70 16.54 3.01
CA HIS A 86 4.65 17.96 2.65
C HIS A 86 3.50 18.69 3.38
N HIS A 87 2.32 18.09 3.45
CA HIS A 87 1.18 18.65 4.17
C HIS A 87 1.47 18.86 5.66
N GLU A 88 2.11 17.90 6.33
CA GLU A 88 2.46 18.05 7.75
C GLU A 88 3.45 19.20 7.98
N LYS A 89 4.48 19.31 7.13
CA LYS A 89 5.47 20.40 7.21
C LYS A 89 4.81 21.76 7.03
N GLN A 90 3.95 21.92 6.03
CA GLN A 90 3.23 23.18 5.80
C GLN A 90 2.33 23.55 6.98
N ARG A 91 1.62 22.57 7.57
CA ARG A 91 0.77 22.79 8.75
C ARG A 91 1.58 23.28 9.95
N LYS A 92 2.77 22.71 10.19
CA LYS A 92 3.68 23.14 11.25
C LYS A 92 4.21 24.56 11.02
N VAL A 93 4.52 24.92 9.76
CA VAL A 93 4.95 26.27 9.39
C VAL A 93 3.83 27.29 9.65
N ILE A 94 2.61 27.01 9.21
CA ILE A 94 1.45 27.90 9.43
C ILE A 94 1.16 28.06 10.94
N LEU A 95 1.21 26.98 11.71
CA LEU A 95 0.98 27.04 13.15
C LEU A 95 2.04 27.90 13.85
N ARG A 96 3.32 27.82 13.45
CA ARG A 96 4.39 28.67 13.98
C ARG A 96 4.21 30.14 13.63
N LEU A 97 3.77 30.46 12.41
CA LEU A 97 3.53 31.85 11.98
C LEU A 97 2.35 32.51 12.69
N ARG A 98 1.39 31.73 13.18
CA ARG A 98 0.19 32.24 13.86
C ARG A 98 0.37 32.41 15.38
N SER A 99 1.46 31.88 15.93
CA SER A 99 1.82 31.94 17.35
C SER A 99 3.03 32.83 17.64
N GLY A 100 3.56 33.51 16.62
CA GLY A 100 4.68 34.46 16.71
C GLY A 100 4.22 35.90 16.55
#